data_AF-D5VR17-F1
#
_entry.id   AF-D5VR17-F1
#
_cell.length_a   1.000
_cell.length_b   1.000
_cell.length_c   1.000
_cell.angle_alpha   90.00
_cell.angle_beta   90.00
_cell.angle_gamma   90.00
#
_symmetry.space_group_name_H-M   'P 1'
#
loop_
_entity.id
_entity.type
_entity.pdbx_description
1 polymer ?
#
loop_
_entity_poly.entity_id
_entity_poly.type
_entity_poly.pdbx_seq_one_letter_code
_entity_poly.pdbx_strand_id
1 'polypeptide(L)'
;MQDIFKYLLKNRNIKFTSLALAIIFLFIFMSFLRFKMIGMHSVINAYPSIAPLYGLIFGPFYGSLIILLVNIVKFLINPKAYYFGIFSFLPPILSVVSAGYLARNNLKVPILIYMFGFILYFNSYVGREAPYHPIFDILAFLLLIGAGKKIIKLLYSNNSIHSFVSALSFSYIVVMVDHLYGSILASYLYHIPVNDYVKAIPTYIFERTLMAFLGSVFIFLTIKLVRELIKMSDELKSFILNEYIKENFKTKLDIKVDKELMEKYGIKVPDEEFVKKELENIFKTIK
;
A
#
# COMPACT_ATOMS: atom_id res chain seq x y z
N MET A 1 13.43 3.88 8.22
CA MET A 1 12.95 3.78 6.82
C MET A 1 11.42 3.72 6.72
N GLN A 2 10.71 2.87 7.50
CA GLN A 2 9.25 2.71 7.39
C GLN A 2 8.46 4.03 7.43
N ASP A 3 8.86 4.98 8.28
CA ASP A 3 8.18 6.28 8.39
C ASP A 3 8.76 7.40 7.50
N ILE A 4 9.74 7.11 6.64
CA ILE A 4 10.39 8.17 5.83
C ILE A 4 9.36 8.90 4.96
N PHE A 5 8.48 8.17 4.28
CA PHE A 5 7.44 8.79 3.46
C PHE A 5 6.50 9.66 4.29
N LYS A 6 6.17 9.24 5.52
CA LYS A 6 5.36 10.04 6.45
C LYS A 6 6.04 11.37 6.77
N TYR A 7 7.34 11.38 7.04
CA TYR A 7 8.09 12.61 7.34
C TYR A 7 8.29 13.48 6.09
N LEU A 8 8.62 12.89 4.94
CA LEU A 8 8.74 13.62 3.67
C LEU A 8 7.46 14.38 3.34
N LEU A 9 6.31 13.75 3.53
CA LEU A 9 5.00 14.35 3.28
C LEU A 9 4.57 15.41 4.32
N LYS A 10 5.34 15.67 5.38
CA LYS A 10 5.11 16.84 6.25
C LYS A 10 5.52 18.14 5.59
N ASN A 11 6.49 18.11 4.68
CA ASN A 11 6.81 19.29 3.87
C ASN A 11 5.68 19.55 2.87
N ARG A 12 5.05 20.73 2.95
CA ARG A 12 3.90 21.09 2.11
C ARG A 12 4.23 21.05 0.62
N ASN A 13 5.42 21.50 0.22
CA ASN A 13 5.84 21.54 -1.18
C ASN A 13 6.08 20.12 -1.71
N ILE A 14 6.81 19.29 -0.95
CA ILE A 14 7.03 17.88 -1.32
C ILE A 14 5.69 17.15 -1.43
N LYS A 15 4.80 17.33 -0.45
CA LYS A 15 3.46 16.72 -0.46
C LYS A 15 2.65 17.15 -1.66
N PHE A 16 2.53 18.45 -1.94
CA PHE A 16 1.73 18.95 -3.06
C PHE A 16 2.28 18.48 -4.41
N THR A 17 3.59 18.62 -4.63
CA THR A 17 4.23 18.20 -5.88
C THR A 17 4.14 16.70 -6.09
N SER A 18 4.38 15.90 -5.05
CA SER A 18 4.26 14.43 -5.15
C SER A 18 2.83 13.97 -5.39
N LEU A 19 1.83 14.61 -4.78
CA LEU A 19 0.41 14.33 -5.05
C LEU A 19 0.04 14.66 -6.49
N ALA A 20 0.47 15.82 -7.02
CA ALA A 20 0.22 16.21 -8.40
C ALA A 20 0.86 15.22 -9.40
N LEU A 21 2.13 14.87 -9.18
CA LEU A 21 2.84 13.90 -10.02
C LEU A 21 2.20 12.51 -9.96
N ALA A 22 1.74 12.08 -8.78
CA ALA A 22 1.02 10.82 -8.63
C ALA A 22 -0.31 10.84 -9.41
N ILE A 23 -1.10 11.89 -9.29
CA ILE A 23 -2.36 12.02 -10.06
C ILE A 23 -2.08 11.92 -11.57
N ILE A 24 -1.09 12.66 -12.08
CA ILE A 24 -0.70 12.63 -13.49
C ILE A 24 -0.23 11.23 -13.91
N PHE A 25 0.68 10.63 -13.14
CA PHE A 25 1.22 9.31 -13.43
C PHE A 25 0.12 8.24 -13.46
N LEU A 26 -0.78 8.22 -12.47
CA LEU A 26 -1.90 7.27 -12.44
C LEU A 26 -2.84 7.48 -13.64
N PHE A 27 -3.13 8.74 -13.98
CA PHE A 27 -4.00 9.05 -15.11
C PHE A 27 -3.44 8.50 -16.43
N ILE A 28 -2.13 8.63 -16.66
CA ILE A 28 -1.44 8.08 -17.83
C ILE A 28 -1.40 6.54 -17.75
N PHE A 29 -0.97 5.99 -16.61
CA PHE A 29 -0.75 4.56 -16.43
C PHE A 29 -2.02 3.72 -16.61
N MET A 30 -3.18 4.23 -16.17
CA MET A 30 -4.46 3.54 -16.34
C MET A 30 -4.82 3.24 -17.80
N SER A 31 -4.19 3.91 -18.77
CA SER A 31 -4.41 3.67 -20.19
C SER A 31 -3.43 2.64 -20.80
N PHE A 32 -2.39 2.22 -20.08
CA PHE A 32 -1.24 1.51 -20.64
C PHE A 32 -1.51 0.02 -20.91
N LEU A 33 -1.99 -0.72 -19.92
CA LEU A 33 -2.14 -2.18 -20.00
C LEU A 33 -3.59 -2.59 -19.70
N ARG A 34 -4.15 -3.40 -20.58
CA ARG A 34 -5.58 -3.74 -20.64
C ARG A 34 -5.76 -5.24 -20.88
N PHE A 35 -6.69 -5.84 -20.15
CA PHE A 35 -7.02 -7.27 -20.22
C PHE A 35 -8.51 -7.48 -20.46
N LYS A 36 -8.87 -8.47 -21.26
CA LYS A 36 -10.28 -8.76 -21.56
C LYS A 36 -10.91 -9.57 -20.43
N MET A 37 -12.08 -9.16 -19.96
CA MET A 37 -12.83 -9.93 -18.97
C MET A 37 -13.45 -11.18 -19.59
N ILE A 38 -13.39 -12.29 -18.86
CA ILE A 38 -14.13 -13.51 -19.20
C ILE A 38 -15.54 -13.39 -18.62
N GLY A 39 -16.56 -13.75 -19.40
CA GLY A 39 -17.98 -13.61 -19.02
C GLY A 39 -18.56 -12.20 -19.18
N MET A 40 -17.77 -11.20 -19.61
CA MET A 40 -18.22 -9.82 -19.85
C MET A 40 -17.57 -9.22 -21.09
N HIS A 41 -18.23 -8.26 -21.75
CA HIS A 41 -17.66 -7.48 -22.87
C HIS A 41 -16.77 -6.31 -22.42
N SER A 42 -16.30 -6.33 -21.17
CA SER A 42 -15.54 -5.26 -20.54
C SER A 42 -14.04 -5.57 -20.49
N VAL A 43 -13.25 -4.53 -20.19
CA VAL A 43 -11.78 -4.60 -20.13
C VAL A 43 -11.31 -4.13 -18.76
N ILE A 44 -10.40 -4.88 -18.15
CA ILE A 44 -9.72 -4.53 -16.89
C ILE A 44 -8.44 -3.79 -17.23
N ASN A 45 -8.19 -2.67 -16.56
CA ASN A 45 -6.93 -1.95 -16.65
C ASN A 45 -5.95 -2.47 -15.60
N ALA A 46 -4.65 -2.50 -15.90
CA ALA A 46 -3.62 -2.99 -14.98
C ALA A 46 -3.26 -2.04 -13.83
N TYR A 47 -4.00 -0.95 -13.65
CA TYR A 47 -3.75 0.02 -12.58
C TYR A 47 -3.79 -0.52 -11.14
N PRO A 48 -4.40 -1.70 -10.81
CA PRO A 48 -4.20 -2.31 -9.50
C PRO A 48 -2.72 -2.52 -9.16
N SER A 49 -1.82 -2.63 -10.16
CA SER A 49 -0.37 -2.69 -9.93
C SER A 49 0.21 -1.42 -9.27
N ILE A 50 -0.50 -0.29 -9.32
CA ILE A 50 -0.05 0.99 -8.75
C ILE A 50 -0.57 1.19 -7.32
N ALA A 51 -1.64 0.50 -6.94
CA ALA A 51 -2.20 0.59 -5.58
C ALA A 51 -1.18 0.31 -4.46
N PRO A 52 -0.30 -0.71 -4.57
CA PRO A 52 0.76 -0.96 -3.60
C PRO A 52 1.67 0.27 -3.39
N LEU A 53 2.11 0.89 -4.48
CA LEU A 53 2.98 2.07 -4.43
C LEU A 53 2.29 3.25 -3.75
N TYR A 54 1.01 3.48 -4.04
CA TYR A 54 0.30 4.67 -3.57
C TYR A 54 -0.04 4.56 -2.10
N GLY A 55 -0.40 3.35 -1.63
CA GLY A 55 -0.53 3.09 -0.21
C GLY A 55 0.81 3.20 0.52
N LEU A 56 1.91 2.71 -0.06
CA LEU A 56 3.25 2.79 0.54
C LEU A 56 3.69 4.25 0.76
N ILE A 57 3.57 5.10 -0.27
CA ILE A 57 4.04 6.49 -0.24
C ILE A 57 3.07 7.38 0.55
N PHE A 58 1.80 7.39 0.15
CA PHE A 58 0.83 8.37 0.63
C PHE A 58 0.00 7.87 1.82
N GLY A 59 0.08 6.57 2.12
CA GLY A 59 -0.75 5.93 3.14
C GLY A 59 -2.20 5.71 2.71
N PRO A 60 -3.03 5.23 3.64
CA PRO A 60 -4.38 4.78 3.36
C PRO A 60 -5.32 5.95 3.02
N PHE A 61 -5.10 7.15 3.55
CA PHE A 61 -6.00 8.28 3.30
C PHE A 61 -5.67 9.02 2.00
N TYR A 62 -4.47 9.58 1.89
CA TYR A 62 -4.07 10.35 0.70
C TYR A 62 -3.94 9.45 -0.53
N GLY A 63 -3.46 8.21 -0.38
CA GLY A 63 -3.41 7.27 -1.49
C GLY A 63 -4.80 6.97 -2.06
N SER A 64 -5.77 6.70 -1.19
CA SER A 64 -7.15 6.44 -1.62
C SER A 64 -7.81 7.67 -2.22
N LEU A 65 -7.51 8.87 -1.72
CA LEU A 65 -7.98 10.12 -2.31
C LEU A 65 -7.47 10.30 -3.75
N ILE A 66 -6.19 10.03 -4.01
CA ILE A 66 -5.60 10.11 -5.36
C ILE A 66 -6.32 9.15 -6.31
N ILE A 67 -6.49 7.89 -5.90
CA ILE A 67 -7.17 6.87 -6.69
C ILE A 67 -8.62 7.29 -6.96
N LEU A 68 -9.33 7.77 -5.95
CA LEU A 68 -10.72 8.20 -6.08
C LEU A 68 -10.84 9.37 -7.07
N LEU A 69 -10.02 10.41 -6.92
CA LEU A 69 -10.07 11.59 -7.80
C LEU A 69 -9.79 11.22 -9.26
N VAL A 70 -8.74 10.42 -9.52
CA VAL A 70 -8.42 9.98 -10.88
C VAL A 70 -9.54 9.13 -11.46
N ASN A 71 -10.13 8.24 -10.66
CA ASN A 71 -11.23 7.41 -11.11
C ASN A 71 -12.53 8.20 -11.34
N ILE A 72 -12.83 9.21 -10.53
CA ILE A 72 -13.98 10.11 -10.77
C ILE A 72 -13.81 10.83 -12.11
N VAL A 73 -12.64 11.44 -12.35
CA VAL A 73 -12.39 12.17 -13.60
C VAL A 73 -12.52 11.23 -14.81
N LYS A 74 -11.91 10.04 -14.74
CA LYS A 74 -12.03 9.06 -15.83
C LYS A 74 -13.43 8.50 -16.00
N PHE A 75 -14.17 8.32 -14.91
CA PHE A 75 -15.57 7.93 -14.96
C PHE A 75 -16.42 8.98 -15.64
N LEU A 76 -16.21 10.26 -15.35
CA LEU A 76 -16.92 11.36 -16.03
C LEU A 76 -16.58 11.44 -17.52
N ILE A 77 -15.34 11.15 -17.92
CA ILE A 77 -14.91 11.13 -19.33
C ILE A 77 -15.51 9.93 -20.08
N ASN A 78 -15.49 8.74 -19.48
CA ASN A 78 -15.99 7.51 -20.10
C ASN A 78 -16.65 6.60 -19.07
N PRO A 79 -17.94 6.84 -18.74
CA PRO A 79 -18.66 6.04 -17.75
C PRO A 79 -18.74 4.56 -18.14
N LYS A 80 -18.80 4.26 -19.44
CA LYS A 80 -18.90 2.89 -19.97
C LYS A 80 -17.64 2.05 -19.74
N ALA A 81 -16.50 2.68 -19.47
CA ALA A 81 -15.27 1.97 -19.10
C ALA A 81 -15.31 1.42 -17.66
N TYR A 82 -16.25 1.87 -16.83
CA TYR A 82 -16.40 1.45 -15.45
C TYR A 82 -17.44 0.36 -15.37
N TYR A 83 -16.95 -0.87 -15.40
CA TYR A 83 -17.74 -2.07 -15.56
C TYR A 83 -18.66 -2.38 -14.38
N PHE A 84 -18.53 -1.76 -13.20
CA PHE A 84 -19.50 -1.81 -12.09
C PHE A 84 -20.17 -0.45 -11.82
N GLY A 85 -20.10 0.49 -12.77
CA GLY A 85 -20.52 1.87 -12.57
C GLY A 85 -19.76 2.51 -11.40
N ILE A 86 -20.48 3.19 -10.49
CA ILE A 86 -19.89 3.85 -9.33
C ILE A 86 -19.21 2.88 -8.35
N PHE A 87 -19.64 1.61 -8.32
CA PHE A 87 -19.04 0.60 -7.44
C PHE A 87 -17.64 0.17 -7.87
N SER A 88 -17.24 0.46 -9.12
CA SER A 88 -15.87 0.19 -9.60
C SER A 88 -14.80 0.97 -8.85
N PHE A 89 -15.16 1.98 -8.04
CA PHE A 89 -14.23 2.70 -7.19
C PHE A 89 -13.85 1.92 -5.92
N LEU A 90 -14.68 0.97 -5.48
CA LEU A 90 -14.50 0.30 -4.21
C LEU A 90 -13.25 -0.63 -4.19
N PRO A 91 -13.06 -1.56 -5.14
CA PRO A 91 -11.90 -2.45 -5.14
C PRO A 91 -10.54 -1.75 -5.05
N PRO A 92 -10.22 -0.73 -5.87
CA PRO A 92 -8.92 -0.08 -5.82
C PRO A 92 -8.73 0.77 -4.56
N ILE A 93 -9.80 1.36 -4.02
CA ILE A 93 -9.74 2.11 -2.75
C ILE A 93 -9.36 1.17 -1.61
N LEU A 94 -10.02 0.01 -1.50
CA LEU A 94 -9.73 -0.98 -0.47
C LEU A 94 -8.32 -1.56 -0.63
N SER A 95 -7.86 -1.75 -1.86
CA SER A 95 -6.49 -2.15 -2.16
C SER A 95 -5.48 -1.12 -1.63
N VAL A 96 -5.67 0.18 -1.90
CA VAL A 96 -4.77 1.24 -1.39
C VAL A 96 -4.86 1.43 0.12
N VAL A 97 -6.05 1.34 0.71
CA VAL A 97 -6.21 1.35 2.16
C VAL A 97 -5.40 0.21 2.78
N SER A 98 -5.51 -0.99 2.22
CA SER A 98 -4.76 -2.17 2.68
C SER A 98 -3.26 -1.95 2.58
N ALA A 99 -2.77 -1.45 1.43
CA ALA A 99 -1.37 -1.11 1.23
C ALA A 99 -0.86 -0.09 2.26
N GLY A 100 -1.63 0.97 2.50
CA GLY A 100 -1.23 2.04 3.41
C GLY A 100 -1.19 1.63 4.87
N TYR A 101 -2.12 0.80 5.34
CA TYR A 101 -2.07 0.25 6.70
C TYR A 101 -0.97 -0.81 6.83
N LEU A 102 -0.81 -1.68 5.83
CA LEU A 102 0.24 -2.69 5.81
C LEU A 102 1.63 -2.05 5.85
N ALA A 103 1.88 -1.02 5.02
CA ALA A 103 3.15 -0.28 4.99
C ALA A 103 3.54 0.33 6.35
N ARG A 104 2.54 0.64 7.19
CA ARG A 104 2.69 1.18 8.54
C ARG A 104 2.67 0.08 9.62
N ASN A 105 2.91 -1.17 9.21
CA ASN A 105 2.93 -2.35 10.08
C ASN A 105 1.61 -2.57 10.87
N ASN A 106 0.50 -2.00 10.39
CA ASN A 106 -0.83 -2.24 10.94
C ASN A 106 -1.54 -3.33 10.13
N LEU A 107 -1.37 -4.57 10.56
CA LEU A 107 -1.97 -5.72 9.88
C LEU A 107 -3.47 -5.86 10.12
N LYS A 108 -4.02 -5.22 11.16
CA LYS A 108 -5.43 -5.41 11.55
C LYS A 108 -6.38 -5.00 10.43
N VAL A 109 -6.17 -3.83 9.84
CA VAL A 109 -7.07 -3.32 8.81
C VAL A 109 -7.04 -4.16 7.52
N PRO A 110 -5.87 -4.49 6.93
CA PRO A 110 -5.81 -5.40 5.78
C PRO A 110 -6.43 -6.78 6.07
N ILE A 111 -6.21 -7.33 7.28
CA ILE A 111 -6.81 -8.60 7.69
C ILE A 111 -8.34 -8.51 7.72
N LEU A 112 -8.89 -7.45 8.31
CA LEU A 112 -10.34 -7.25 8.36
C LEU A 112 -10.96 -7.09 6.97
N ILE A 113 -10.27 -6.38 6.07
CA ILE A 113 -10.68 -6.24 4.67
C ILE A 113 -10.76 -7.62 4.00
N TYR A 114 -9.72 -8.44 4.11
CA TYR A 114 -9.76 -9.80 3.58
C TYR A 114 -10.85 -10.67 4.21
N MET A 115 -10.97 -10.68 5.53
CA MET A 115 -11.98 -11.48 6.23
C MET A 115 -13.39 -11.10 5.80
N PHE A 116 -13.69 -9.80 5.71
CA PHE A 116 -14.98 -9.32 5.25
C PHE A 116 -15.22 -9.70 3.78
N GLY A 117 -14.21 -9.55 2.92
CA GLY A 117 -14.27 -9.99 1.52
C GLY A 117 -14.58 -11.49 1.40
N PHE A 118 -13.90 -12.35 2.15
CA PHE A 118 -14.19 -13.79 2.12
C PHE A 118 -15.59 -14.12 2.62
N ILE A 119 -16.06 -13.47 3.70
CA ILE A 119 -17.44 -13.65 4.17
C ILE A 119 -18.42 -13.31 3.04
N LEU A 120 -18.26 -12.15 2.38
CA LEU A 120 -19.13 -11.76 1.27
C LEU A 120 -19.04 -12.73 0.08
N TYR A 121 -17.83 -13.16 -0.26
CA TYR A 121 -17.60 -14.07 -1.37
C TYR A 121 -18.24 -15.43 -1.14
N PHE A 122 -17.99 -16.09 0.00
CA PHE A 122 -18.56 -17.41 0.29
C PHE A 122 -20.07 -17.37 0.55
N ASN A 123 -20.64 -16.20 0.87
CA ASN A 123 -22.10 -15.99 0.91
C ASN A 123 -22.73 -15.71 -0.46
N SER A 124 -21.94 -15.48 -1.51
CA SER A 124 -22.46 -15.34 -2.87
C SER A 124 -22.81 -16.70 -3.48
N TYR A 125 -23.63 -16.73 -4.55
CA TYR A 125 -23.93 -17.98 -5.25
C TYR A 125 -22.65 -18.59 -5.88
N VAL A 126 -21.75 -17.75 -6.41
CA VAL A 126 -20.47 -18.20 -6.96
C VAL A 126 -19.60 -18.81 -5.89
N GLY A 127 -19.49 -18.18 -4.71
CA GLY A 127 -18.66 -18.71 -3.64
C GLY A 127 -19.16 -20.03 -3.05
N ARG A 128 -20.47 -20.30 -3.14
CA ARG A 128 -21.04 -21.60 -2.75
C ARG A 128 -20.75 -22.70 -3.78
N GLU A 129 -20.81 -22.39 -5.06
CA GLU A 129 -20.66 -23.39 -6.14
C GLU A 129 -19.22 -23.55 -6.64
N ALA A 130 -18.40 -22.50 -6.56
CA ALA A 130 -16.98 -22.49 -6.92
C ALA A 130 -16.12 -21.95 -5.76
N PRO A 131 -16.10 -22.62 -4.60
CA PRO A 131 -15.37 -22.15 -3.41
C PRO A 131 -13.85 -22.06 -3.60
N TYR A 132 -13.30 -22.72 -4.62
CA TYR A 132 -11.88 -22.71 -4.96
C TYR A 132 -11.47 -21.57 -5.88
N HIS A 133 -12.42 -20.83 -6.47
CA HIS A 133 -12.09 -19.71 -7.36
C HIS A 133 -11.19 -18.65 -6.71
N PRO A 134 -11.38 -18.21 -5.44
CA PRO A 134 -10.52 -17.20 -4.82
C PRO A 134 -9.23 -17.78 -4.22
N ILE A 135 -8.73 -18.92 -4.72
CA ILE A 135 -7.55 -19.59 -4.15
C ILE A 135 -6.33 -18.66 -4.09
N PHE A 136 -6.14 -17.81 -5.10
CA PHE A 136 -5.04 -16.85 -5.14
C PHE A 136 -5.22 -15.73 -4.11
N ASP A 137 -6.46 -15.31 -3.85
CA ASP A 137 -6.77 -14.35 -2.78
C ASP A 137 -6.52 -14.97 -1.39
N ILE A 138 -6.86 -16.27 -1.21
CA ILE A 138 -6.59 -17.03 0.01
C ILE A 138 -5.08 -17.11 0.27
N LEU A 139 -4.28 -17.42 -0.75
CA LEU A 139 -2.81 -17.45 -0.63
C LEU A 139 -2.24 -16.08 -0.22
N ALA A 140 -2.74 -14.99 -0.80
CA ALA A 140 -2.37 -13.64 -0.38
C ALA A 140 -2.75 -13.35 1.08
N PHE A 141 -3.93 -13.76 1.52
CA PHE A 141 -4.35 -13.62 2.91
C PHE A 141 -3.48 -14.44 3.88
N LEU A 142 -3.17 -15.70 3.54
CA LEU A 142 -2.27 -16.54 4.32
C LEU A 142 -0.87 -15.93 4.43
N LEU A 143 -0.37 -15.35 3.34
CA LEU A 143 0.91 -14.64 3.32
C LEU A 143 0.88 -13.38 4.22
N LEU A 144 -0.22 -12.64 4.20
CA LEU A 144 -0.44 -11.47 5.07
C LEU A 144 -0.40 -11.85 6.56
N ILE A 145 -1.15 -12.88 6.97
CA ILE A 145 -1.19 -13.29 8.39
C ILE A 145 0.13 -13.95 8.84
N GLY A 146 0.74 -14.78 7.99
CA GLY A 146 1.92 -15.56 8.35
C GLY A 146 3.23 -14.76 8.26
N ALA A 147 3.32 -13.83 7.31
CA ALA A 147 4.57 -13.12 7.01
C ALA A 147 4.44 -11.60 6.93
N GLY A 148 3.27 -11.01 7.14
CA GLY A 148 3.03 -9.56 6.97
C GLY A 148 4.07 -8.66 7.64
N LYS A 149 4.35 -8.86 8.94
CA LYS A 149 5.36 -8.06 9.66
C LYS A 149 6.77 -8.25 9.09
N LYS A 150 7.12 -9.50 8.72
CA LYS A 150 8.42 -9.85 8.16
C LYS A 150 8.62 -9.22 6.78
N ILE A 151 7.58 -9.22 5.95
CA ILE A 151 7.55 -8.56 4.64
C ILE A 151 7.87 -7.07 4.81
N ILE A 152 7.19 -6.35 5.71
CA ILE A 152 7.46 -4.92 5.91
C ILE A 152 8.88 -4.67 6.46
N LYS A 153 9.38 -5.53 7.34
CA LYS A 153 10.78 -5.43 7.82
C LYS A 153 11.78 -5.59 6.67
N LEU A 154 11.61 -6.63 5.86
CA LEU A 154 12.54 -6.98 4.77
C LEU A 154 12.43 -6.05 3.56
N LEU A 155 11.25 -5.44 3.33
CA LEU A 155 11.02 -4.44 2.30
C LEU A 155 12.04 -3.29 2.34
N TYR A 156 12.39 -2.85 3.55
CA TYR A 156 13.35 -1.77 3.78
C TYR A 156 14.78 -2.24 4.09
N SER A 157 15.08 -3.53 3.91
CA SER A 157 16.42 -4.07 4.18
C SER A 157 17.48 -3.52 3.20
N ASN A 158 18.76 -3.66 3.57
CA ASN A 158 19.87 -3.29 2.69
C ASN A 158 20.12 -4.31 1.58
N ASN A 159 19.76 -5.59 1.81
CA ASN A 159 19.83 -6.64 0.81
C ASN A 159 18.76 -6.43 -0.28
N SER A 160 19.20 -6.22 -1.53
CA SER A 160 18.31 -5.95 -2.66
C SER A 160 17.35 -7.09 -2.96
N ILE A 161 17.77 -8.35 -2.80
CA ILE A 161 16.92 -9.53 -3.04
C ILE A 161 15.82 -9.57 -1.99
N HIS A 162 16.15 -9.43 -0.71
CA HIS A 162 15.16 -9.37 0.36
C HIS A 162 14.16 -8.22 0.16
N SER A 163 14.64 -7.03 -0.22
CA SER A 163 13.78 -5.88 -0.51
C SER A 163 12.85 -6.15 -1.69
N PHE A 164 13.35 -6.71 -2.80
CA PHE A 164 12.55 -7.01 -3.98
C PHE A 164 11.52 -8.12 -3.74
N VAL A 165 11.92 -9.24 -3.12
CA VAL A 165 10.99 -10.34 -2.79
C VAL A 165 9.89 -9.86 -1.84
N SER A 166 10.23 -8.96 -0.91
CA SER A 166 9.25 -8.35 -0.02
C SER A 166 8.35 -7.36 -0.74
N ALA A 167 8.87 -6.60 -1.71
CA ALA A 167 8.07 -5.74 -2.57
C ALA A 167 7.08 -6.57 -3.41
N LEU A 168 7.50 -7.74 -3.92
CA LEU A 168 6.64 -8.68 -4.64
C LEU A 168 5.54 -9.24 -3.73
N SER A 169 5.91 -9.68 -2.54
CA SER A 169 4.96 -10.20 -1.55
C SER A 169 3.95 -9.13 -1.11
N PHE A 170 4.43 -7.92 -0.84
CA PHE A 170 3.59 -6.77 -0.48
C PHE A 170 2.63 -6.40 -1.61
N SER A 171 3.15 -6.31 -2.84
CA SER A 171 2.37 -6.00 -4.03
C SER A 171 1.30 -7.06 -4.28
N TYR A 172 1.65 -8.34 -4.18
CA TYR A 172 0.72 -9.46 -4.32
C TYR A 172 -0.44 -9.40 -3.32
N ILE A 173 -0.13 -9.21 -2.02
CA ILE A 173 -1.14 -9.04 -0.97
C ILE A 173 -2.11 -7.91 -1.31
N VAL A 174 -1.61 -6.81 -1.85
CA VAL A 174 -2.43 -5.62 -2.13
C VAL A 174 -3.26 -5.78 -3.40
N VAL A 175 -2.69 -6.33 -4.48
CA VAL A 175 -3.39 -6.54 -5.76
C VAL A 175 -4.53 -7.55 -5.62
N MET A 176 -4.38 -8.57 -4.76
CA MET A 176 -5.44 -9.54 -4.52
C MET A 176 -6.65 -8.92 -3.80
N VAL A 177 -6.50 -7.83 -3.04
CA VAL A 177 -7.66 -7.11 -2.47
C VAL A 177 -8.54 -6.53 -3.60
N ASP A 178 -7.94 -5.94 -4.62
CA ASP A 178 -8.69 -5.42 -5.78
C ASP A 178 -9.40 -6.57 -6.51
N HIS A 179 -8.73 -7.70 -6.71
CA HIS A 179 -9.31 -8.87 -7.34
C HIS A 179 -10.51 -9.41 -6.55
N LEU A 180 -10.34 -9.71 -5.26
CA LEU A 180 -11.38 -10.25 -4.39
C LEU A 180 -12.67 -9.42 -4.43
N TYR A 181 -12.55 -8.09 -4.26
CA TYR A 181 -13.71 -7.20 -4.27
C TYR A 181 -14.30 -7.01 -5.67
N GLY A 182 -13.46 -7.03 -6.72
CA GLY A 182 -13.95 -7.07 -8.10
C GLY A 182 -14.77 -8.32 -8.38
N SER A 183 -14.29 -9.49 -7.97
CA SER A 183 -15.01 -10.77 -8.13
C SER A 183 -16.32 -10.80 -7.35
N ILE A 184 -16.35 -10.24 -6.13
CA ILE A 184 -17.57 -10.10 -5.33
C ILE A 184 -18.59 -9.23 -6.06
N LEU A 185 -18.18 -8.04 -6.51
CA LEU A 185 -19.09 -7.13 -7.23
C LEU A 185 -19.62 -7.75 -8.52
N ALA A 186 -18.78 -8.47 -9.29
CA ALA A 186 -19.24 -9.13 -10.51
C ALA A 186 -20.28 -10.22 -10.23
N SER A 187 -20.17 -10.90 -9.09
CA SER A 187 -21.12 -11.92 -8.68
C SER A 187 -22.46 -11.27 -8.33
N TYR A 188 -22.45 -10.27 -7.44
CA TYR A 188 -23.68 -9.65 -6.95
C TYR A 188 -24.39 -8.77 -7.98
N LEU A 189 -23.66 -8.08 -8.87
CA LEU A 189 -24.24 -7.10 -9.79
C LEU A 189 -24.60 -7.68 -11.16
N TYR A 190 -23.85 -8.67 -11.65
CA TYR A 190 -24.02 -9.17 -13.02
C TYR A 190 -24.43 -10.63 -13.12
N HIS A 191 -24.50 -11.35 -12.00
CA HIS A 191 -24.90 -12.76 -11.99
C HIS A 191 -24.13 -13.61 -13.01
N ILE A 192 -22.83 -13.33 -13.19
CA ILE A 192 -21.97 -14.05 -14.13
C ILE A 192 -22.02 -15.57 -13.83
N PRO A 193 -22.23 -16.43 -14.85
CA PRO A 193 -22.31 -17.87 -14.64
C PRO A 193 -21.07 -18.42 -13.92
N VAL A 194 -21.28 -19.38 -13.01
CA VAL A 194 -20.19 -20.02 -12.24
C VAL A 194 -19.12 -20.62 -13.16
N ASN A 195 -19.53 -21.19 -14.29
CA ASN A 195 -18.61 -21.72 -15.29
C ASN A 195 -17.64 -20.67 -15.85
N ASP A 196 -18.06 -19.41 -15.99
CA ASP A 196 -17.19 -18.33 -16.49
C ASP A 196 -16.18 -17.90 -15.42
N TYR A 197 -16.55 -17.94 -14.14
CA TYR A 197 -15.59 -17.80 -13.03
C TYR A 197 -14.53 -18.89 -13.07
N VAL A 198 -14.94 -20.15 -13.22
CA VAL A 198 -14.01 -21.29 -13.27
C VAL A 198 -13.06 -21.17 -14.45
N LYS A 199 -13.57 -20.81 -15.64
CA LYS A 199 -12.75 -20.54 -16.83
C LYS A 199 -11.82 -19.35 -16.67
N ALA A 200 -12.18 -18.37 -15.86
CA ALA A 200 -11.35 -17.20 -15.61
C ALA A 200 -10.12 -17.51 -14.72
N ILE A 201 -10.06 -18.66 -14.04
CA ILE A 201 -9.00 -18.98 -13.08
C ILE A 201 -7.59 -18.83 -13.68
N PRO A 202 -7.24 -19.50 -14.79
CA PRO A 202 -5.89 -19.39 -15.36
C PRO A 202 -5.56 -17.95 -15.80
N THR A 203 -6.55 -17.28 -16.39
CA THR A 203 -6.42 -15.91 -16.90
C THR A 203 -6.17 -14.93 -15.77
N TYR A 204 -7.00 -14.95 -14.72
CA TYR A 204 -6.81 -14.00 -13.62
C TYR A 204 -5.49 -14.31 -12.88
N ILE A 205 -5.09 -15.58 -12.70
CA ILE A 205 -3.81 -15.90 -12.05
C ILE A 205 -2.66 -15.25 -12.82
N PHE A 206 -2.65 -15.35 -14.14
CA PHE A 206 -1.64 -14.71 -14.98
C PHE A 206 -1.68 -13.18 -14.86
N GLU A 207 -2.85 -12.57 -15.06
CA GLU A 207 -3.04 -11.11 -15.00
C GLU A 207 -2.59 -10.53 -13.65
N ARG A 208 -3.01 -11.19 -12.56
CA ARG A 208 -2.75 -10.76 -11.19
C ARG A 208 -1.29 -10.96 -10.79
N THR A 209 -0.65 -12.02 -11.28
CA THR A 209 0.81 -12.21 -11.13
C THR A 209 1.58 -11.10 -11.83
N LEU A 210 1.21 -10.77 -13.07
CA LEU A 210 1.84 -9.69 -13.84
C LEU A 210 1.65 -8.33 -13.15
N MET A 211 0.43 -8.02 -12.68
CA MET A 211 0.16 -6.78 -11.94
C MET A 211 0.95 -6.71 -10.63
N ALA A 212 1.04 -7.82 -9.88
CA ALA A 212 1.83 -7.87 -8.65
C ALA A 212 3.32 -7.62 -8.93
N PHE A 213 3.86 -8.22 -10.00
CA PHE A 213 5.23 -8.00 -10.44
C PHE A 213 5.50 -6.54 -10.85
N LEU A 214 4.61 -5.94 -11.64
CA LEU A 214 4.73 -4.52 -12.01
C LEU A 214 4.73 -3.62 -10.76
N GLY A 215 3.82 -3.86 -9.82
CA GLY A 215 3.77 -3.11 -8.57
C GLY A 215 5.03 -3.27 -7.72
N SER A 216 5.64 -4.45 -7.71
CA SER A 216 6.88 -4.69 -6.97
C SER A 216 8.06 -3.96 -7.56
N VAL A 217 8.14 -3.88 -8.90
CA VAL A 217 9.17 -3.09 -9.59
C VAL A 217 9.05 -1.61 -9.19
N PHE A 218 7.85 -1.03 -9.24
CA PHE A 218 7.66 0.37 -8.85
C PHE A 218 8.01 0.65 -7.38
N ILE A 219 7.59 -0.24 -6.47
CA ILE A 219 7.93 -0.13 -5.04
C ILE A 219 9.44 -0.19 -4.84
N PHE A 220 10.08 -1.22 -5.41
CA PHE A 220 11.51 -1.45 -5.23
C PHE A 220 12.34 -0.26 -5.75
N LEU A 221 12.03 0.21 -6.96
CA LEU A 221 12.71 1.38 -7.55
C LEU A 221 12.50 2.63 -6.72
N THR A 222 11.28 2.86 -6.21
CA THR A 222 10.98 4.02 -5.38
C THR A 222 11.75 3.98 -4.06
N ILE A 223 11.80 2.83 -3.38
CA ILE A 223 12.57 2.69 -2.14
C ILE A 223 14.06 2.93 -2.39
N LYS A 224 14.61 2.39 -3.48
CA LYS A 224 16.01 2.60 -3.86
C LYS A 224 16.29 4.07 -4.17
N LEU A 225 15.47 4.71 -5.00
CA LEU A 225 15.61 6.11 -5.35
C LEU A 225 15.58 7.01 -4.11
N VAL A 226 14.60 6.82 -3.23
CA VAL A 226 14.49 7.61 -1.99
C VAL A 226 15.69 7.39 -1.09
N ARG A 227 16.21 6.16 -1.00
CA ARG A 227 17.42 5.87 -0.22
C ARG A 227 18.63 6.63 -0.78
N GLU A 228 18.83 6.61 -2.09
CA GLU A 228 19.94 7.34 -2.73
C GLU A 228 19.79 8.86 -2.57
N LEU A 229 18.58 9.41 -2.76
CA LEU A 229 18.32 10.83 -2.54
C LEU A 229 18.65 11.29 -1.12
N ILE A 230 18.33 10.48 -0.11
CA ILE A 230 18.67 10.77 1.29
C ILE A 230 20.19 10.69 1.53
N LYS A 231 20.90 9.79 0.84
CA LYS A 231 22.37 9.73 0.91
C LYS A 231 23.04 10.93 0.26
N MET A 232 22.45 11.48 -0.80
CA MET A 232 23.00 12.59 -1.57
C MET A 232 22.66 13.98 -1.01
N SER A 233 21.61 14.11 -0.19
CA SER A 233 21.13 15.41 0.29
C SER A 233 21.16 15.50 1.83
N ASP A 234 22.16 16.22 2.35
CA ASP A 234 22.27 16.53 3.78
C ASP A 234 21.08 17.36 4.28
N GLU A 235 20.53 18.24 3.43
CA GLU A 235 19.32 19.01 3.73
C GLU A 235 18.11 18.09 3.94
N LEU A 236 17.88 17.14 3.02
CA LEU A 236 16.78 16.18 3.11
C LEU A 236 16.92 15.30 4.35
N LYS A 237 18.14 14.84 4.62
CA LYS A 237 18.47 14.04 5.80
C LYS A 237 18.17 14.81 7.08
N SER A 238 18.62 16.06 7.17
CA SER A 238 18.40 16.94 8.32
C SER A 238 16.92 17.24 8.53
N PHE A 239 16.17 17.49 7.44
CA PHE A 239 14.73 17.70 7.48
C PHE A 239 13.98 16.49 8.06
N ILE A 240 14.24 15.28 7.53
CA ILE A 240 13.60 14.05 8.01
C ILE A 240 13.91 13.83 9.49
N LEU A 241 15.16 14.06 9.90
CA LEU A 241 15.59 13.88 11.28
C LEU A 241 14.88 14.86 12.23
N ASN A 242 14.81 16.13 11.87
CA ASN A 242 14.13 17.15 12.67
C ASN A 242 12.63 16.82 12.84
N GLU A 243 11.97 16.36 11.77
CA GLU A 243 10.56 15.96 11.84
C GLU A 243 10.33 14.69 12.64
N TYR A 244 11.28 13.76 12.64
CA TYR A 244 11.28 12.58 13.50
C TYR A 244 11.41 12.96 14.98
N ILE A 245 12.38 13.82 15.31
CA ILE A 245 12.61 14.31 16.69
C ILE A 245 11.37 15.06 17.18
N LYS A 246 10.88 16.02 16.40
CA LYS A 246 9.69 16.82 16.78
C LYS A 246 8.48 15.95 17.10
N GLU A 247 8.27 14.84 16.39
CA GLU A 247 7.13 13.96 16.62
C GLU A 247 7.35 12.94 17.74
N ASN A 248 8.55 12.38 17.89
CA ASN A 248 8.80 11.32 18.87
C ASN A 248 9.29 11.86 20.22
N PHE A 249 9.82 13.08 20.25
CA PHE A 249 10.44 13.68 21.43
C PHE A 249 9.48 14.62 22.16
N LYS A 250 8.81 15.57 21.48
CA LYS A 250 7.78 16.43 22.13
C LYS A 250 6.66 15.61 22.76
N THR A 251 6.25 14.52 22.10
CA THR A 251 5.14 13.66 22.58
C THR A 251 5.56 12.73 23.72
N LYS A 252 6.86 12.48 23.94
CA LYS A 252 7.38 11.69 25.07
C LYS A 252 7.82 12.53 26.27
N LEU A 253 8.18 13.79 26.07
CA LEU A 253 8.43 14.74 27.16
C LEU A 253 7.14 15.17 27.89
N ASP A 254 5.98 14.98 27.25
CA ASP A 254 4.65 15.17 27.85
C ASP A 254 4.21 13.98 28.75
N ILE A 255 5.00 12.90 28.80
CA ILE A 255 4.84 11.89 29.84
C ILE A 255 5.22 12.59 31.15
N LYS A 256 4.33 12.57 32.16
CA LYS A 256 4.66 13.02 33.52
C LYS A 256 5.82 12.18 34.05
N VAL A 257 7.03 12.63 33.75
CA VAL A 257 8.24 12.03 34.28
C VAL A 257 8.27 12.39 35.76
N ASP A 258 8.27 11.37 36.60
CA ASP A 258 8.34 11.53 38.05
C ASP A 258 9.71 12.13 38.41
N LYS A 259 9.71 13.43 38.69
CA LYS A 259 10.93 14.21 38.95
C LYS A 259 11.66 13.72 40.19
N GLU A 260 10.94 13.24 41.21
CA GLU A 260 11.55 12.68 42.43
C GLU A 260 12.33 11.40 42.12
N LEU A 261 11.78 10.55 41.27
CA LEU A 261 12.44 9.30 40.87
C LEU A 261 13.70 9.58 40.04
N MET A 262 13.66 10.56 39.13
CA MET A 262 14.84 10.93 38.34
C MET A 262 15.96 11.51 39.20
N GLU A 263 15.62 12.36 40.17
CA GLU A 263 16.57 12.96 41.09
C GLU A 263 17.18 11.90 42.02
N LYS A 264 16.35 10.99 42.57
CA LYS A 264 16.80 9.87 43.42
C LYS A 264 17.83 8.96 42.74
N TYR A 265 17.71 8.74 41.43
CA TYR A 265 18.60 7.87 40.67
C TYR A 265 19.65 8.62 39.84
N GLY A 266 19.75 9.95 39.99
CA GLY A 266 20.73 10.77 39.25
C GLY A 266 20.55 10.75 37.73
N ILE A 267 19.35 10.40 37.25
CA ILE A 267 19.08 10.29 35.83
C ILE A 267 18.80 11.70 35.30
N LYS A 268 19.57 12.16 34.31
CA LYS A 268 19.30 13.42 33.59
C LYS A 268 18.45 13.13 32.36
N VAL A 269 17.38 13.89 32.17
CA VAL A 269 16.66 13.88 30.89
C VAL A 269 17.61 14.42 29.83
N PRO A 270 17.92 13.66 28.76
CA PRO A 270 18.78 14.16 27.72
C PRO A 270 18.12 15.35 27.04
N ASP A 271 18.89 16.44 26.89
CA ASP A 271 18.42 17.60 26.15
C ASP A 271 18.23 17.30 24.65
N GLU A 272 17.49 18.16 23.97
CA GLU A 272 17.14 17.99 22.55
C GLU A 272 18.39 17.94 21.66
N GLU A 273 19.46 18.63 22.06
CA GLU A 273 20.72 18.71 21.33
C GLU A 273 21.54 17.42 21.43
N PHE A 274 21.60 16.80 22.60
CA PHE A 274 22.22 15.50 22.84
C PHE A 274 21.53 14.40 22.02
N VAL A 275 20.19 14.38 22.01
CA VAL A 275 19.43 13.39 21.24
C VAL A 275 19.60 13.59 19.74
N LYS A 276 19.60 14.84 19.28
CA LYS A 276 19.86 15.16 17.88
C LYS A 276 21.24 14.63 17.46
N LYS A 277 22.27 14.87 18.28
CA LYS A 277 23.64 14.41 18.02
C LYS A 277 23.76 12.89 17.98
N GLU A 278 23.07 12.17 18.88
CA GLU A 278 23.03 10.71 18.85
C GLU A 278 22.29 10.16 17.62
N LEU A 279 21.14 10.74 17.29
CA LEU A 279 20.43 10.33 16.08
C LEU A 279 21.23 10.63 14.81
N GLU A 280 21.93 11.76 14.73
CA GLU A 280 22.86 12.06 13.63
C GLU A 280 23.95 11.00 13.49
N ASN A 281 24.50 10.51 14.61
CA ASN A 281 25.47 9.41 14.63
C ASN A 281 24.87 8.08 14.14
N ILE A 282 23.64 7.75 14.58
CA ILE A 282 22.88 6.57 14.09
C ILE A 282 22.57 6.71 12.58
N PHE A 283 22.25 7.91 12.11
CA PHE A 283 22.00 8.16 10.70
C PHE A 283 23.29 8.18 9.85
N LYS A 284 24.47 8.38 10.46
CA LYS A 284 25.77 8.20 9.78
C LYS A 284 26.14 6.73 9.61
N THR A 285 25.71 5.85 10.51
CA THR A 285 25.94 4.40 10.43
C THR A 285 24.99 3.66 9.49
N ILE A 286 23.94 4.32 8.97
CA ILE A 286 23.04 3.78 7.91
C ILE A 286 23.70 3.81 6.51
N LYS A 287 25.02 4.05 6.40
CA LYS A 287 25.76 4.06 5.13
C LYS A 287 25.65 2.74 4.36
#